data_AF-A0A923ZCZ3-F1
#
_entry.id   AF-A0A923ZCZ3-F1
#
_cell.length_a   1.000
_cell.length_b   1.000
_cell.length_c   1.000
_cell.angle_alpha   90.00
_cell.angle_beta   90.00
_cell.angle_gamma   90.00
#
_symmetry.space_group_name_H-M   'P 1'
#
loop_
_entity.id
_entity.type
_entity.pdbx_description
1 polymer ?
#
loop_
_entity_poly.entity_id
_entity_poly.type
_entity_poly.pdbx_seq_one_letter_code
_entity_poly.pdbx_strand_id
1 'polypeptide(L)'
;AICAYLADAFPEAGLAPPAGQRADYYRWLFFGAGPVEAANMDKYRKLEPDAEQQRMVGYGTFERTMSALDTAVTRHPWLAGDTFSAADVYAGSQIDWPMQFGMLEPTPALSDYITRLRARPGYVRAKAIDG
;
A
#
# COMPACT_ATOMS: atom_id res chain seq x y z
N ALA A 1 -10.17 -3.39 -7.56
CA ALA A 1 -11.26 -2.78 -8.35
C ALA A 1 -12.18 -1.89 -7.49
N ILE A 2 -12.75 -2.40 -6.39
CA ILE A 2 -13.73 -1.68 -5.55
C ILE A 2 -13.23 -0.29 -5.09
N CYS A 3 -12.00 -0.20 -4.55
CA CYS A 3 -11.44 1.10 -4.10
C CYS A 3 -11.37 2.13 -5.24
N ALA A 4 -10.93 1.72 -6.44
CA ALA A 4 -10.86 2.61 -7.58
C ALA A 4 -12.25 3.03 -8.07
N TYR A 5 -13.18 2.08 -8.13
CA TYR A 5 -14.57 2.37 -8.49
C TYR A 5 -15.22 3.36 -7.52
N LEU A 6 -15.08 3.17 -6.21
CA LEU A 6 -15.63 4.08 -5.20
C LEU A 6 -15.01 5.49 -5.30
N ALA A 7 -13.71 5.58 -5.57
CA ALA A 7 -13.04 6.87 -5.76
C ALA A 7 -13.57 7.64 -6.98
N ASP A 8 -13.97 6.92 -8.04
CA ASP A 8 -14.57 7.52 -9.24
C ASP A 8 -16.07 7.79 -9.10
N ALA A 9 -16.79 6.93 -8.37
CA ALA A 9 -18.23 7.06 -8.14
C ALA A 9 -18.60 8.21 -7.19
N PHE A 10 -17.67 8.59 -6.30
CA PHE A 10 -17.81 9.66 -5.31
C PHE A 10 -16.67 10.69 -5.46
N PRO A 11 -16.61 11.44 -6.57
CA PRO A 11 -15.48 12.34 -6.86
C PRO A 11 -15.31 13.47 -5.84
N GLU A 12 -16.38 13.84 -5.13
CA GLU A 12 -16.37 14.82 -4.04
C GLU A 12 -15.48 14.40 -2.86
N ALA A 13 -15.21 13.10 -2.71
CA ALA A 13 -14.30 12.59 -1.69
C ALA A 13 -12.82 12.85 -2.03
N GLY A 14 -12.50 13.20 -3.29
CA GLY A 14 -11.14 13.52 -3.72
C GLY A 14 -10.16 12.35 -3.64
N LEU A 15 -10.63 11.10 -3.78
CA LEU A 15 -9.82 9.89 -3.58
C LEU A 15 -9.16 9.35 -4.85
N ALA A 16 -9.34 10.01 -6.00
CA ALA A 16 -8.64 9.69 -7.23
C ALA A 16 -8.08 10.98 -7.86
N PRO A 17 -6.84 10.97 -8.38
CA PRO A 17 -6.34 12.10 -9.15
C PRO A 17 -7.18 12.37 -10.42
N PRO A 18 -7.08 13.57 -11.00
CA PRO A 18 -7.64 13.86 -12.32
C PRO A 18 -7.20 12.82 -13.35
N ALA A 19 -8.06 12.49 -14.31
CA ALA A 19 -7.83 11.39 -15.25
C ALA A 19 -6.44 11.40 -15.95
N GLY A 20 -5.94 12.58 -16.30
CA GLY A 20 -4.61 12.77 -16.94
C GLY A 20 -3.40 12.62 -16.01
N GLN A 21 -3.61 12.44 -14.70
CA GLN A 21 -2.56 12.40 -13.67
C GLN A 21 -2.61 11.11 -12.84
N ARG A 22 -3.13 10.01 -13.43
CA ARG A 22 -3.36 8.75 -12.70
C ARG A 22 -2.22 7.72 -12.80
N ALA A 23 -1.08 8.08 -13.37
CA ALA A 23 0.03 7.14 -13.57
C ALA A 23 0.49 6.49 -12.25
N ASP A 24 0.85 7.30 -11.26
CA ASP A 24 1.28 6.79 -9.95
C ASP A 24 0.13 6.17 -9.16
N TYR A 25 -1.07 6.73 -9.27
CA TYR A 25 -2.28 6.17 -8.65
C TYR A 25 -2.55 4.72 -9.12
N TYR A 26 -2.52 4.47 -10.43
CA TYR A 26 -2.69 3.13 -10.97
C TYR A 26 -1.49 2.24 -10.65
N ARG A 27 -0.27 2.76 -10.74
CA ARG A 27 0.94 2.02 -10.35
C ARG A 27 0.76 1.42 -8.96
N TRP A 28 0.39 2.22 -7.95
CA TRP A 28 0.31 1.74 -6.57
C TRP A 28 -0.92 0.88 -6.28
N LEU A 29 -2.06 1.12 -6.95
CA LEU A 29 -3.21 0.21 -6.86
C LEU A 29 -2.89 -1.19 -7.40
N PHE A 30 -2.25 -1.28 -8.56
CA PHE A 30 -1.93 -2.58 -9.17
C PHE A 30 -0.70 -3.23 -8.56
N PHE A 31 0.29 -2.45 -8.11
CA PHE A 31 1.42 -2.97 -7.35
C PHE A 31 0.96 -3.53 -5.99
N GLY A 32 0.01 -2.84 -5.33
CA GLY A 32 -0.69 -3.33 -4.14
C GLY A 32 -1.39 -4.67 -4.37
N ALA A 33 -2.20 -4.76 -5.44
CA ALA A 33 -3.06 -5.92 -5.71
C ALA A 33 -2.34 -7.15 -6.28
N GLY A 34 -1.10 -6.99 -6.72
CA GLY A 34 -0.31 -8.07 -7.28
C GLY A 34 0.92 -8.32 -6.42
N PRO A 35 2.08 -7.71 -6.74
CA PRO A 35 3.34 -8.01 -6.06
C PRO A 35 3.30 -7.89 -4.54
N VAL A 36 2.68 -6.84 -4.00
CA VAL A 36 2.64 -6.58 -2.55
C VAL A 36 1.80 -7.62 -1.82
N GLU A 37 0.58 -7.87 -2.29
CA GLU A 37 -0.31 -8.87 -1.68
C GLU A 37 0.32 -10.27 -1.74
N ALA A 38 0.92 -10.65 -2.88
CA ALA A 38 1.63 -11.93 -3.00
C ALA A 38 2.81 -12.05 -2.03
N ALA A 39 3.65 -11.02 -1.95
CA ALA A 39 4.79 -10.99 -1.03
C ALA A 39 4.35 -11.06 0.45
N ASN A 40 3.30 -10.33 0.82
CA ASN A 40 2.72 -10.36 2.18
C ASN A 40 2.22 -11.76 2.53
N MET A 41 1.50 -12.42 1.62
CA MET A 41 0.95 -13.76 1.86
C MET A 41 2.04 -14.82 1.96
N ASP A 42 3.06 -14.78 1.10
CA ASP A 42 4.18 -15.72 1.18
C ASP A 42 5.00 -15.50 2.45
N LYS A 43 5.28 -14.24 2.84
CA LYS A 43 5.95 -13.93 4.11
C LYS A 43 5.15 -14.44 5.31
N TYR A 44 3.83 -14.24 5.32
CA TYR A 44 2.95 -14.72 6.40
C TYR A 44 2.95 -16.26 6.49
N ARG A 45 2.94 -16.93 5.33
CA ARG A 45 3.01 -18.39 5.22
C ARG A 45 4.40 -18.97 5.43
N LYS A 46 5.41 -18.12 5.68
CA LYS A 46 6.83 -18.50 5.81
C LYS A 46 7.37 -19.21 4.57
N LEU A 47 6.93 -18.76 3.39
CA LEU A 47 7.44 -19.20 2.11
C LEU A 47 8.48 -18.19 1.64
N GLU A 48 9.73 -18.64 1.47
CA GLU A 48 10.82 -17.83 0.97
C GLU A 48 11.26 -18.36 -0.40
N PRO A 49 10.94 -17.66 -1.50
CA PRO A 49 11.33 -18.09 -2.84
C PRO A 49 12.85 -18.11 -3.00
N ASP A 50 13.38 -19.22 -3.52
CA ASP A 50 14.76 -19.29 -3.98
C ASP A 50 15.00 -18.38 -5.21
N ALA A 51 16.26 -18.26 -5.63
CA ALA A 51 16.64 -17.36 -6.73
C ALA A 51 15.94 -17.65 -8.07
N GLU A 52 15.54 -18.90 -8.33
CA GLU A 52 14.78 -19.27 -9.52
C GLU A 52 13.30 -18.88 -9.35
N GLN A 53 12.71 -19.25 -8.21
CA GLN A 53 11.33 -18.94 -7.87
C GLN A 53 11.06 -17.43 -7.83
N GLN A 54 12.02 -16.62 -7.36
CA GLN A 54 11.92 -15.14 -7.35
C GLN A 54 11.64 -14.55 -8.75
N ARG A 55 12.12 -15.19 -9.82
CA ARG A 55 11.86 -14.77 -11.21
C ARG A 55 10.47 -15.19 -11.68
N MET A 56 9.93 -16.26 -11.11
CA MET A 56 8.62 -16.82 -11.46
C MET A 56 7.47 -16.12 -10.75
N VAL A 57 7.63 -15.82 -9.45
CA VAL A 57 6.58 -15.16 -8.64
C VAL A 57 6.37 -13.69 -8.99
N GLY A 58 7.32 -13.07 -9.69
CA GLY A 58 7.20 -11.70 -10.21
C GLY A 58 7.37 -10.58 -9.19
N TYR A 59 7.17 -10.84 -7.88
CA TYR A 59 7.43 -9.86 -6.81
C TYR A 59 8.90 -9.85 -6.32
N GLY A 60 9.67 -10.89 -6.66
CA GLY A 60 11.04 -11.08 -6.17
C GLY A 60 11.04 -11.53 -4.71
N THR A 61 11.45 -10.64 -3.80
CA THR A 61 11.53 -10.92 -2.35
C THR A 61 10.65 -9.92 -1.61
N PHE A 62 10.12 -10.32 -0.46
CA PHE A 62 9.36 -9.43 0.44
C PHE A 62 10.07 -8.09 0.69
N GLU A 63 11.37 -8.13 0.98
CA GLU A 63 12.18 -6.97 1.33
C GLU A 63 12.28 -5.98 0.15
N ARG A 64 12.52 -6.48 -1.06
CA ARG A 64 12.51 -5.64 -2.29
C ARG A 64 11.15 -5.05 -2.59
N THR A 65 10.07 -5.81 -2.38
CA THR A 65 8.71 -5.32 -2.59
C THR A 65 8.38 -4.19 -1.61
N MET A 66 8.69 -4.37 -0.33
CA MET A 66 8.48 -3.35 0.70
C MET A 66 9.40 -2.15 0.53
N SER A 67 10.65 -2.34 0.09
CA SER A 67 11.60 -1.26 -0.22
C SER A 67 11.09 -0.33 -1.33
N ALA A 68 10.33 -0.85 -2.30
CA ALA A 68 9.71 -0.02 -3.32
C ALA A 68 8.65 0.93 -2.73
N LEU A 69 7.87 0.48 -1.74
CA LEU A 69 6.88 1.29 -1.03
C LEU A 69 7.55 2.29 -0.07
N ASP A 70 8.57 1.85 0.67
CA ASP A 70 9.40 2.71 1.53
C ASP A 70 10.00 3.87 0.71
N THR A 71 10.59 3.56 -0.45
CA THR A 71 11.11 4.59 -1.36
C THR A 71 10.01 5.52 -1.87
N ALA A 72 8.81 5.00 -2.16
CA ALA A 72 7.71 5.81 -2.67
C ALA A 72 7.29 6.90 -1.66
N VAL A 73 7.16 6.52 -0.39
CA VAL A 73 6.71 7.44 0.67
C VAL A 73 7.79 8.44 1.11
N THR A 74 9.03 8.31 0.62
CA THR A 74 10.06 9.37 0.77
C THR A 74 9.93 10.49 -0.26
N ARG A 75 9.27 10.24 -1.40
CA ARG A 75 9.16 11.22 -2.49
C ARG A 75 8.01 12.20 -2.26
N HIS A 76 6.92 11.71 -1.71
CA HIS A 76 5.70 12.47 -1.48
C HIS A 76 5.03 12.05 -0.16
N PRO A 77 4.18 12.91 0.43
CA PRO A 77 3.41 12.56 1.62
C PRO A 77 2.47 11.37 1.44
N TRP A 78 2.03 11.07 0.22
CA TRP A 78 1.16 9.94 -0.11
C TRP A 78 1.70 9.19 -1.32
N LEU A 79 1.28 7.93 -1.51
CA LEU A 79 1.85 7.05 -2.54
C LEU A 79 1.72 7.64 -3.94
N ALA A 80 0.59 8.28 -4.24
CA ALA A 80 0.28 8.83 -5.56
C ALA A 80 0.50 10.36 -5.65
N GLY A 81 1.28 10.95 -4.75
CA GLY A 81 1.62 12.38 -4.77
C GLY A 81 1.25 13.10 -3.48
N ASP A 82 0.85 14.37 -3.60
CA ASP A 82 0.67 15.26 -2.45
C ASP A 82 -0.68 15.11 -1.74
N THR A 83 -1.63 14.38 -2.34
CA THR A 83 -2.98 14.20 -1.82
C THR A 83 -3.29 12.74 -1.53
N PHE A 84 -4.02 12.51 -0.43
CA PHE A 84 -4.46 11.17 -0.05
C PHE A 84 -5.43 10.61 -1.07
N SER A 85 -5.24 9.35 -1.47
CA SER A 85 -6.05 8.70 -2.48
C SER A 85 -6.47 7.29 -2.09
N ALA A 86 -7.28 6.64 -2.91
CA ALA A 86 -7.61 5.23 -2.76
C ALA A 86 -6.38 4.30 -2.91
N ALA A 87 -5.28 4.78 -3.50
CA ALA A 87 -4.02 4.02 -3.47
C ALA A 87 -3.49 3.90 -2.02
N ASP A 88 -3.58 4.96 -1.23
CA ASP A 88 -3.17 4.95 0.18
C ASP A 88 -4.13 4.14 1.06
N VAL A 89 -5.42 4.13 0.73
CA VAL A 89 -6.38 3.22 1.40
C VAL A 89 -5.95 1.77 1.20
N TYR A 90 -5.71 1.37 -0.05
CA TYR A 90 -5.46 -0.03 -0.37
C TYR A 90 -4.01 -0.45 -0.11
N ALA A 91 -3.03 0.16 -0.79
CA ALA A 91 -1.62 -0.19 -0.61
C ALA A 91 -1.08 0.25 0.76
N GLY A 92 -1.59 1.31 1.37
CA GLY A 92 -1.23 1.68 2.73
C GLY A 92 -1.66 0.63 3.76
N SER A 93 -2.82 -0.03 3.57
CA SER A 93 -3.22 -1.17 4.43
C SER A 93 -2.26 -2.36 4.32
N GLN A 94 -1.68 -2.57 3.13
CA GLN A 94 -0.71 -3.63 2.86
C GLN A 94 0.69 -3.33 3.44
N ILE A 95 0.95 -2.11 3.89
CA ILE A 95 2.12 -1.72 4.69
C ILE A 95 1.77 -1.81 6.18
N ASP A 96 0.60 -1.27 6.54
CA ASP A 96 0.14 -1.19 7.92
C ASP A 96 0.01 -2.56 8.58
N TRP A 97 -0.57 -3.52 7.85
CA TRP A 97 -0.79 -4.88 8.33
C TRP A 97 0.51 -5.63 8.66
N PRO A 98 1.50 -5.81 7.76
CA PRO A 98 2.72 -6.52 8.13
C PRO A 98 3.52 -5.81 9.24
N MET A 99 3.42 -4.47 9.38
CA MET A 99 4.01 -3.78 10.53
C MET A 99 3.28 -4.11 11.84
N GLN A 100 1.94 -4.18 11.84
CA GLN A 100 1.15 -4.58 13.02
C GLN A 100 1.45 -6.00 13.47
N PHE A 101 1.72 -6.91 12.52
CA PHE A 101 2.01 -8.32 12.79
C PHE A 101 3.51 -8.62 13.01
N GLY A 102 4.37 -7.59 13.04
CA GLY A 102 5.81 -7.75 13.25
C GLY A 102 6.53 -8.47 12.10
N MET A 103 5.94 -8.48 10.90
CA MET A 103 6.54 -9.05 9.69
C MET A 103 7.41 -8.05 8.92
N LEU A 104 7.15 -6.75 9.11
CA LEU A 104 7.89 -5.64 8.50
C LEU A 104 8.49 -4.76 9.59
N GLU A 105 9.82 -4.69 9.61
CA GLU A 105 10.53 -3.77 10.50
C GLU A 105 10.28 -2.30 10.07
N PRO A 106 9.95 -1.42 11.03
CA PRO A 106 9.64 -0.03 10.73
C PRO A 106 10.89 0.76 10.32
N THR A 107 10.88 1.32 9.11
CA THR A 107 11.79 2.41 8.74
C THR A 107 11.23 3.76 9.21
N PRO A 108 12.04 4.84 9.30
CA PRO A 108 11.52 6.17 9.60
C PRO A 108 10.43 6.62 8.61
N ALA A 109 10.64 6.39 7.30
CA ALA A 109 9.70 6.84 6.27
C ALA A 109 8.35 6.10 6.33
N LEU A 110 8.37 4.76 6.50
CA LEU A 110 7.15 3.99 6.69
C LEU A 110 6.45 4.33 8.01
N SER A 111 7.21 4.58 9.08
CA SER A 111 6.66 4.98 10.38
C SER A 111 5.91 6.31 10.29
N ASP A 112 6.51 7.31 9.64
CA ASP A 112 5.88 8.62 9.42
C ASP A 112 4.65 8.52 8.52
N TYR A 113 4.74 7.70 7.45
CA TYR A 113 3.62 7.43 6.55
C TYR A 113 2.44 6.75 7.28
N ILE A 114 2.70 5.68 8.00
CA ILE A 114 1.67 4.92 8.71
C ILE A 114 1.08 5.72 9.87
N THR A 115 1.88 6.53 10.56
CA THR A 115 1.36 7.45 11.60
C THR A 115 0.32 8.40 11.01
N ARG A 116 0.63 9.02 9.87
CA ARG A 116 -0.28 9.93 9.17
C ARG A 116 -1.50 9.20 8.60
N LEU A 117 -1.33 7.98 8.08
CA LEU A 117 -2.42 7.13 7.59
C LEU A 117 -3.41 6.77 8.70
N ARG A 118 -2.90 6.27 9.85
CA ARG A 118 -3.69 5.85 11.01
C ARG A 118 -4.42 7.00 11.68
N ALA A 119 -3.88 8.22 11.62
CA ALA A 119 -4.52 9.41 12.16
C ALA A 119 -5.74 9.90 11.36
N ARG A 120 -5.99 9.36 10.16
CA ARG A 120 -7.13 9.79 9.33
C ARG A 120 -8.46 9.41 9.99
N PRO A 121 -9.47 10.30 10.02
CA PRO A 121 -10.78 9.99 10.61
C PRO A 121 -11.44 8.73 10.05
N GLY A 122 -11.28 8.48 8.75
CA GLY A 122 -11.79 7.27 8.11
C GLY A 122 -11.14 5.98 8.62
N TYR A 123 -9.83 6.00 8.88
CA TYR A 123 -9.11 4.85 9.46
C TYR A 123 -9.60 4.58 10.88
N VAL A 124 -9.63 5.61 11.73
CA VAL A 124 -10.09 5.50 13.12
C VAL A 124 -11.52 4.97 13.19
N ARG A 125 -12.42 5.51 12.35
CA ARG A 125 -13.80 5.05 12.27
C ARG A 125 -13.90 3.59 11.82
N ALA A 126 -13.15 3.19 10.79
CA ALA A 126 -13.15 1.80 10.30
C ALA A 126 -12.68 0.83 11.39
N LYS A 127 -11.58 1.14 12.08
CA LYS A 127 -11.07 0.31 13.20
C LYS A 127 -12.04 0.19 14.37
N ALA A 128 -12.85 1.22 14.63
CA ALA A 128 -13.89 1.16 15.67
C ALA A 128 -15.08 0.26 15.27
N ILE A 129 -15.29 -0.01 13.98
CA ILE A 129 -16.33 -0.90 13.46
C ILE A 129 -15.83 -2.35 13.40
N ASP A 130 -14.59 -2.54 12.97
CA ASP A 130 -13.96 -3.86 12.80
C ASP A 130 -13.44 -4.47 14.12
N GLY A 131 -13.51 -3.70 15.22
CA GLY A 131 -12.97 -4.03 16.55
C GLY A 131 -13.78 -5.06 17.34
#